data_AF-A0A661P5H6-F1
#
_entry.id   AF-A0A661P5H6-F1
#
_cell.length_a   1.000
_cell.length_b   1.000
_cell.length_c   1.000
_cell.angle_alpha   90.00
_cell.angle_beta   90.00
_cell.angle_gamma   90.00
#
_symmetry.space_group_name_H-M   'P 1'
#
loop_
_entity.id
_entity.type
_entity.pdbx_description
1 polymer ?
#
loop_
_entity_poly.entity_id
_entity_poly.type
_entity_poly.pdbx_seq_one_letter_code
_entity_poly.pdbx_strand_id
1 'polypeptide(L)'
;EHEAQLPRFAKAIGLALSLSRRATDLDLRQGPVEAQQSYRFLRNKTPLLAGLGAALAVSFGFSMFAEMSALSSEREGLEQQLAMATQTHFGKKTSDPKAAADLLEAAITGKTDDPVPEIDAFGMMVELSERIPTEITHDIAELDYNRGAVIIKGIVPKIEDAHTVAAKLEEHECFHDVSIKRTTHLKNQDKHKYTLEFSAECQSTATKKGAKGKKGSKKPAGKSKKGAQR
;
A
#
# COMPACT_ATOMS: atom_id res chain seq x y z
N GLU A 1 4.04 -11.67 21.27
CA GLU A 1 5.45 -11.73 21.75
C GLU A 1 6.13 -13.10 21.54
N HIS A 2 5.60 -14.01 20.70
CA HIS A 2 6.15 -15.37 20.55
C HIS A 2 7.15 -15.55 19.39
N GLU A 3 7.24 -14.62 18.43
CA GLU A 3 8.11 -14.74 17.25
C GLU A 3 9.61 -14.55 17.56
N ALA A 4 9.96 -13.73 18.56
CA ALA A 4 11.35 -13.44 18.90
C ALA A 4 12.05 -14.58 19.69
N GLN A 5 11.29 -15.57 20.18
CA GLN A 5 11.84 -16.68 20.98
C GLN A 5 12.19 -17.92 20.14
N LEU A 6 11.53 -18.11 18.99
CA LEU A 6 11.78 -19.20 18.04
C LEU A 6 13.26 -19.30 17.56
N PRO A 7 13.98 -18.20 17.23
CA PRO A 7 15.36 -18.32 16.75
C PRO A 7 16.38 -18.65 17.85
N ARG A 8 16.06 -18.41 19.13
CA ARG A 8 16.98 -18.68 20.25
C ARG A 8 17.05 -20.17 20.58
N PHE A 9 15.91 -20.86 20.54
CA PHE A 9 15.86 -22.30 20.81
C PHE A 9 16.21 -23.13 19.57
N ALA A 10 16.00 -22.62 18.35
CA ALA A 10 16.35 -23.31 17.11
C ALA A 10 17.85 -23.66 17.01
N LYS A 11 18.75 -22.79 17.50
CA LYS A 11 20.19 -23.08 17.53
C LYS A 11 20.55 -24.16 18.54
N ALA A 12 19.95 -24.14 19.74
CA ALA A 12 20.19 -25.15 20.77
C ALA A 12 19.63 -26.52 20.36
N ILE A 13 18.43 -26.54 19.79
CA ILE A 13 17.79 -27.76 19.26
C ILE A 13 18.57 -28.29 18.05
N GLY A 14 19.01 -27.40 17.15
CA GLY A 14 19.86 -27.76 16.01
C GLY A 14 21.21 -28.34 16.43
N LEU A 15 21.83 -27.79 17.48
CA LEU A 15 23.07 -28.34 18.05
C LEU A 15 22.81 -29.69 18.71
N ALA A 16 21.76 -29.81 19.52
CA ALA A 16 21.39 -31.07 20.17
C ALA A 16 21.07 -32.18 19.16
N LEU A 17 20.34 -31.87 18.08
CA LEU A 17 20.08 -32.80 16.97
C LEU A 17 21.35 -33.13 16.18
N SER A 18 22.26 -32.15 15.97
CA SER A 18 23.53 -32.40 15.27
C SER A 18 24.49 -33.28 16.09
N LEU A 19 24.47 -33.16 17.42
CA LEU A 19 25.19 -34.03 18.35
C LEU A 19 24.56 -35.41 18.42
N SER A 20 23.23 -35.50 18.36
CA SER A 20 22.49 -36.77 18.27
C SER A 20 22.70 -37.51 16.94
N ARG A 21 23.15 -36.81 15.88
CA ARG A 21 23.35 -37.39 14.54
C ARG A 21 24.79 -37.83 14.28
N ARG A 22 25.71 -37.61 15.23
CA ARG A 22 27.00 -38.29 15.22
C ARG A 22 26.69 -39.75 15.49
N ALA A 23 26.70 -40.56 14.43
CA ALA A 23 26.67 -42.00 14.57
C ALA A 23 27.78 -42.36 15.56
N THR A 24 27.38 -42.72 16.78
CA THR A 24 28.21 -43.58 17.61
C THR A 24 28.51 -44.76 16.73
N ASP A 25 29.75 -44.84 16.24
CA ASP A 25 30.30 -46.08 15.75
C ASP A 25 30.39 -46.98 16.99
N LEU A 26 29.23 -47.57 17.33
CA LEU A 26 29.16 -48.64 18.29
C LEU A 26 29.91 -49.78 17.62
N ASP A 27 31.10 -50.06 18.12
CA ASP A 27 31.87 -51.22 17.69
C ASP A 27 31.16 -52.49 18.18
N LEU A 28 30.20 -52.96 17.37
CA LEU A 28 29.36 -54.14 17.61
C LEU A 28 30.15 -55.45 17.42
N ARG A 29 31.48 -55.37 17.27
CA ARG A 29 32.35 -56.48 16.91
C ARG A 29 33.16 -57.03 18.08
N GLN A 30 33.11 -56.42 19.27
CA GLN A 30 33.79 -56.95 20.45
C GLN A 30 32.96 -56.78 21.72
N GLY A 31 32.86 -57.87 22.48
CA GLY A 31 32.14 -57.94 23.76
C GLY A 31 30.68 -58.40 23.62
N PRO A 32 29.91 -58.46 24.73
CA PRO A 32 28.58 -59.11 24.83
C PRO A 32 27.45 -58.47 23.98
N VAL A 33 27.81 -57.66 22.98
CA VAL A 33 26.92 -56.94 22.06
C VAL A 33 27.16 -57.33 20.59
N GLU A 34 27.74 -58.51 20.32
CA GLU A 34 27.78 -59.08 18.97
C GLU A 34 26.36 -59.13 18.35
N ALA A 35 26.24 -58.45 17.22
CA ALA A 35 25.03 -58.15 16.50
C ALA A 35 24.36 -59.36 15.81
N GLN A 36 24.26 -60.52 16.46
CA GLN A 36 23.42 -61.62 15.98
C GLN A 36 21.98 -61.63 16.53
N GLN A 37 21.63 -60.72 17.45
CA GLN A 37 20.25 -60.65 17.97
C GLN A 37 19.66 -59.24 18.11
N SER A 38 20.24 -58.18 17.54
CA SER A 38 19.63 -56.84 17.64
C SER A 38 18.23 -56.81 17.03
N TYR A 39 17.97 -57.54 15.93
CA TYR A 39 16.62 -57.64 15.35
C TYR A 39 15.65 -58.46 16.20
N ARG A 40 16.09 -59.54 16.87
CA ARG A 40 15.24 -60.32 17.82
C ARG A 40 15.01 -59.58 19.13
N PHE A 41 16.01 -58.85 19.62
CA PHE A 41 15.91 -58.01 20.81
C PHE A 41 15.02 -56.78 20.57
N LEU A 42 15.14 -56.11 19.40
CA LEU A 42 14.19 -55.08 18.97
C LEU A 42 12.79 -55.65 18.75
N ARG A 43 12.64 -56.86 18.18
CA ARG A 43 11.33 -57.50 18.01
C ARG A 43 10.68 -57.95 19.32
N ASN A 44 11.46 -58.25 20.34
CA ASN A 44 10.94 -58.51 21.68
C ASN A 44 10.56 -57.22 22.41
N LYS A 45 11.19 -56.09 22.07
CA LYS A 45 10.89 -54.75 22.62
C LYS A 45 9.99 -53.88 21.72
N THR A 46 9.62 -54.33 20.52
CA THR A 46 8.67 -53.63 19.64
C THR A 46 7.34 -53.31 20.31
N PRO A 47 6.72 -54.15 21.17
CA PRO A 47 5.49 -53.73 21.84
C PRO A 47 5.71 -52.55 22.81
N LEU A 48 6.87 -52.50 23.50
CA LEU A 48 7.21 -51.39 24.39
C LEU A 48 7.54 -50.10 23.61
N LEU A 49 8.30 -50.22 22.51
CA LEU A 49 8.61 -49.09 21.63
C LEU A 49 7.38 -48.59 20.87
N ALA A 50 6.50 -49.50 20.43
CA ALA A 50 5.23 -49.15 19.79
C ALA A 50 4.30 -48.47 20.79
N GLY A 51 4.26 -48.90 22.06
CA GLY A 51 3.51 -48.21 23.10
C GLY A 51 4.01 -46.78 23.34
N LEU A 52 5.33 -46.59 23.43
CA LEU A 52 5.92 -45.26 23.60
C LEU A 52 5.71 -44.38 22.34
N GLY A 53 5.88 -44.95 21.15
CA GLY A 53 5.62 -44.28 19.89
C GLY A 53 4.15 -43.88 19.73
N ALA A 54 3.22 -44.74 20.15
CA ALA A 54 1.80 -44.45 20.15
C ALA A 54 1.46 -43.32 21.14
N ALA A 55 2.05 -43.32 22.34
CA ALA A 55 1.88 -42.23 23.30
C ALA A 55 2.38 -40.88 22.74
N LEU A 56 3.54 -40.88 22.07
CA LEU A 56 4.06 -39.69 21.40
C LEU A 56 3.16 -39.24 20.23
N ALA A 57 2.66 -40.17 19.42
CA ALA A 57 1.78 -39.87 18.30
C ALA A 57 0.44 -39.27 18.77
N VAL A 58 -0.13 -39.78 19.85
CA VAL A 58 -1.36 -39.23 20.45
C VAL A 58 -1.12 -37.82 20.98
N SER A 59 0.00 -37.59 21.68
CA SER A 59 0.37 -36.25 22.17
C SER A 59 0.57 -35.25 21.04
N PHE A 60 1.24 -35.68 19.96
CA PHE A 60 1.46 -34.84 18.79
C PHE A 60 0.15 -34.57 18.04
N GLY A 61 -0.70 -35.58 17.86
CA GLY A 61 -2.01 -35.44 17.23
C GLY A 61 -2.90 -34.45 17.99
N PHE A 62 -2.90 -34.50 19.33
CA PHE A 62 -3.65 -33.54 20.14
C PHE A 62 -3.10 -32.12 20.01
N SER A 63 -1.77 -31.94 19.96
CA SER A 63 -1.14 -30.63 19.77
C SER A 63 -1.48 -30.04 18.41
N MET A 64 -1.37 -30.83 17.35
CA MET A 64 -1.72 -30.43 15.98
C MET A 64 -3.21 -30.10 15.86
N PHE A 65 -4.08 -30.86 16.52
CA PHE A 65 -5.52 -30.59 16.56
C PHE A 65 -5.82 -29.29 17.31
N ALA A 66 -5.17 -29.06 18.45
CA ALA A 66 -5.33 -27.84 19.23
C ALA A 66 -4.94 -26.60 18.41
N GLU A 67 -3.79 -26.64 17.72
CA GLU A 67 -3.35 -25.56 16.83
C GLU A 67 -4.34 -25.32 15.69
N MET A 68 -4.85 -26.38 15.06
CA MET A 68 -5.82 -26.26 13.97
C MET A 68 -7.15 -25.68 14.46
N SER A 69 -7.59 -26.03 15.67
CA SER A 69 -8.80 -25.49 16.28
C SER A 69 -8.67 -24.01 16.66
N ALA A 70 -7.50 -23.60 17.17
CA ALA A 70 -7.21 -22.20 17.47
C ALA A 70 -7.23 -21.36 16.19
N LEU A 71 -6.56 -21.84 15.14
CA LEU A 71 -6.51 -21.16 13.84
C LEU A 71 -7.90 -21.01 13.20
N SER A 72 -8.78 -22.02 13.33
CA SER A 72 -10.16 -21.90 12.86
C SER A 72 -10.95 -20.83 13.62
N SER A 73 -10.76 -20.73 14.94
CA SER A 73 -11.49 -19.73 15.75
C SER A 73 -11.06 -18.30 15.44
N GLU A 74 -9.76 -18.07 15.20
CA GLU A 74 -9.24 -16.76 14.78
C GLU A 74 -9.76 -16.39 13.39
N ARG A 75 -9.77 -17.36 12.46
CA ARG A 75 -10.29 -17.16 11.11
C ARG A 75 -11.77 -16.77 11.14
N GLU A 76 -12.60 -17.48 11.90
CA GLU A 76 -14.02 -17.13 12.05
C GLU A 76 -14.21 -15.73 12.66
N GLY A 77 -13.39 -15.36 13.65
CA GLY A 77 -13.39 -14.02 14.24
C GLY A 77 -13.07 -12.92 13.22
N LEU A 78 -12.04 -13.14 12.38
CA LEU A 78 -11.65 -12.21 11.32
C LEU A 78 -12.71 -12.12 10.21
N GLU A 79 -13.29 -13.25 9.81
CA GLU A 79 -14.36 -13.29 8.80
C GLU A 79 -15.62 -12.56 9.29
N GLN A 80 -15.95 -12.63 10.59
CA GLN A 80 -17.04 -11.86 11.19
C GLN A 80 -16.76 -10.35 11.21
N GLN A 81 -15.54 -9.95 11.59
CA GLN A 81 -15.14 -8.53 11.55
C GLN A 81 -15.20 -7.98 10.12
N LEU A 82 -14.74 -8.75 9.14
CA LEU A 82 -14.77 -8.39 7.73
C LEU A 82 -16.23 -8.31 7.21
N ALA A 83 -17.10 -9.24 7.60
CA ALA A 83 -18.52 -9.19 7.25
C ALA A 83 -19.23 -7.95 7.83
N MET A 84 -18.89 -7.54 9.05
CA MET A 84 -19.45 -6.33 9.68
C MET A 84 -18.92 -5.04 9.04
N ALA A 85 -17.63 -4.98 8.73
CA ALA A 85 -17.02 -3.84 8.04
C ALA A 85 -17.58 -3.70 6.62
N THR A 86 -17.69 -4.81 5.87
CA THR A 86 -18.24 -4.81 4.51
C THR A 86 -19.72 -4.48 4.48
N GLN A 87 -20.51 -4.92 5.47
CA GLN A 87 -21.89 -4.50 5.61
C GLN A 87 -22.01 -2.99 5.82
N THR A 88 -21.19 -2.42 6.70
CA THR A 88 -21.22 -0.98 7.03
C THR A 88 -20.85 -0.12 5.82
N HIS A 89 -19.83 -0.51 5.06
CA HIS A 89 -19.29 0.33 3.97
C HIS A 89 -19.85 0.00 2.58
N PHE A 90 -20.16 -1.26 2.30
CA PHE A 90 -20.61 -1.71 0.97
C PHE A 90 -22.08 -2.16 0.94
N GLY A 91 -22.75 -2.22 2.10
CA GLY A 91 -24.14 -2.70 2.20
C GLY A 91 -24.32 -4.19 1.90
N LYS A 92 -23.21 -4.90 1.60
CA LYS A 92 -23.17 -6.33 1.29
C LYS A 92 -22.26 -7.01 2.31
N LYS A 93 -22.80 -8.02 3.01
CA LYS A 93 -21.99 -8.90 3.84
C LYS A 93 -21.21 -9.83 2.95
N THR A 94 -19.89 -9.81 3.07
CA THR A 94 -19.02 -10.77 2.40
C THR A 94 -17.99 -11.23 3.43
N SER A 95 -17.89 -12.54 3.64
CA SER A 95 -16.93 -13.14 4.56
C SER A 95 -15.66 -13.60 3.83
N ASP A 96 -15.68 -13.63 2.49
CA ASP A 96 -14.54 -14.00 1.68
C ASP A 96 -13.62 -12.80 1.43
N PRO A 97 -12.31 -12.91 1.76
CA PRO A 97 -11.37 -11.80 1.63
C PRO A 97 -11.18 -11.35 0.17
N LYS A 98 -11.22 -12.29 -0.79
CA LYS A 98 -11.08 -11.99 -2.21
C LYS A 98 -12.27 -11.23 -2.77
N ALA A 99 -13.49 -11.67 -2.44
CA ALA A 99 -14.70 -11.01 -2.89
C ALA A 99 -14.86 -9.60 -2.25
N ALA A 100 -14.37 -9.41 -1.01
CA ALA A 100 -14.31 -8.08 -0.41
C ALA A 100 -13.29 -7.16 -1.11
N ALA A 101 -12.14 -7.70 -1.54
CA ALA A 101 -11.16 -6.97 -2.34
C ALA A 101 -11.73 -6.57 -3.72
N ASP A 102 -12.44 -7.47 -4.39
CA ASP A 102 -13.08 -7.19 -5.68
C ASP A 102 -14.17 -6.11 -5.54
N LEU A 103 -14.94 -6.12 -4.43
CA LEU A 103 -15.93 -5.08 -4.12
C LEU A 103 -15.28 -3.73 -3.80
N LEU A 104 -14.12 -3.74 -3.13
CA LEU A 104 -13.34 -2.53 -2.86
C LEU A 104 -12.78 -1.94 -4.16
N GLU A 105 -12.19 -2.77 -5.03
CA GLU A 105 -11.67 -2.33 -6.32
C GLU A 105 -12.79 -1.81 -7.24
N ALA A 106 -13.94 -2.50 -7.27
CA ALA A 106 -15.12 -2.02 -7.99
C ALA A 106 -15.68 -0.72 -7.41
N ALA A 107 -15.56 -0.49 -6.10
CA ALA A 107 -15.97 0.76 -5.48
C ALA A 107 -15.01 1.91 -5.81
N ILE A 108 -13.70 1.66 -5.81
CA ILE A 108 -12.66 2.66 -6.16
C ILE A 108 -12.76 3.03 -7.64
N THR A 109 -12.97 2.05 -8.52
CA THR A 109 -13.07 2.29 -9.97
C THR A 109 -14.45 2.80 -10.41
N GLY A 110 -15.51 2.49 -9.64
CA GLY A 110 -16.90 2.79 -9.98
C GLY A 110 -17.47 4.07 -9.34
N LYS A 111 -16.90 4.58 -8.24
CA LYS A 111 -17.28 5.88 -7.64
C LYS A 111 -16.24 6.95 -7.97
N THR A 112 -16.58 7.74 -8.97
CA THR A 112 -16.54 9.21 -9.03
C THR A 112 -15.71 9.96 -7.98
N ASP A 113 -14.83 10.84 -8.48
CA ASP A 113 -14.14 11.95 -7.80
C ASP A 113 -13.73 11.62 -6.37
N ASP A 114 -12.54 11.03 -6.26
CA ASP A 114 -11.81 11.02 -5.00
C ASP A 114 -11.77 12.48 -4.49
N PRO A 115 -12.34 12.80 -3.31
CA PRO A 115 -12.33 14.16 -2.79
C PRO A 115 -10.91 14.61 -2.39
N VAL A 116 -9.94 13.72 -2.48
CA VAL A 116 -8.52 14.01 -2.30
C VAL A 116 -7.98 14.55 -3.62
N PRO A 117 -7.54 15.82 -3.67
CA PRO A 117 -6.91 16.37 -4.87
C PRO A 117 -5.66 15.56 -5.22
N GLU A 118 -5.40 15.37 -6.52
CA GLU A 118 -4.23 14.60 -7.00
C GLU A 118 -2.90 15.20 -6.54
N ILE A 119 -2.89 16.51 -6.25
CA ILE A 119 -1.76 17.23 -5.69
C ILE A 119 -2.11 17.78 -4.32
N ASP A 120 -1.24 17.48 -3.37
CA ASP A 120 -1.25 18.06 -2.03
C ASP A 120 -0.52 19.43 -2.01
N ALA A 121 -0.81 20.25 -1.01
CA ALA A 121 -0.15 21.54 -0.79
C ALA A 121 1.38 21.41 -0.70
N PHE A 122 1.89 20.29 -0.20
CA PHE A 122 3.33 20.01 -0.20
C PHE A 122 3.88 19.72 -1.59
N GLY A 123 3.13 19.04 -2.46
CA GLY A 123 3.51 18.85 -3.86
C GLY A 123 3.60 20.18 -4.60
N MET A 124 2.64 21.07 -4.36
CA MET A 124 2.67 22.45 -4.88
C MET A 124 3.91 23.23 -4.46
N MET A 125 4.35 23.08 -3.21
CA MET A 125 5.55 23.76 -2.72
C MET A 125 6.82 23.25 -3.42
N VAL A 126 6.89 21.95 -3.74
CA VAL A 126 8.01 21.37 -4.48
C VAL A 126 8.05 21.92 -5.90
N GLU A 127 6.93 21.88 -6.62
CA GLU A 127 6.85 22.41 -8.00
C GLU A 127 7.17 23.91 -8.05
N LEU A 128 6.67 24.67 -7.08
CA LEU A 128 6.98 26.10 -6.94
C LEU A 128 8.48 26.33 -6.68
N SER A 129 9.09 25.52 -5.81
CA SER A 129 10.52 25.64 -5.48
C SER A 129 11.43 25.28 -6.63
N GLU A 130 11.05 24.31 -7.47
CA GLU A 130 11.83 23.94 -8.66
C GLU A 130 11.73 25.01 -9.76
N ARG A 131 10.62 25.73 -9.81
CA ARG A 131 10.35 26.69 -10.90
C ARG A 131 10.81 28.11 -10.61
N ILE A 132 10.89 28.50 -9.34
CA ILE A 132 11.37 29.84 -8.98
C ILE A 132 12.88 29.92 -9.25
N PRO A 133 13.33 30.89 -10.07
CA PRO A 133 14.75 31.05 -10.38
C PRO A 133 15.54 31.32 -9.10
N THR A 134 16.65 30.59 -8.91
CA THR A 134 17.54 30.74 -7.75
C THR A 134 18.19 32.11 -7.64
N GLU A 135 18.15 32.89 -8.72
CA GLU A 135 18.64 34.27 -8.79
C GLU A 135 17.74 35.26 -8.05
N ILE A 136 16.46 34.93 -7.82
CA ILE A 136 15.50 35.78 -7.13
C ILE A 136 15.30 35.26 -5.70
N THR A 137 15.59 36.09 -4.69
CA THR A 137 15.25 35.78 -3.29
C THR A 137 13.75 35.93 -3.10
N HIS A 138 13.03 34.82 -3.23
CA HIS A 138 11.59 34.74 -3.01
C HIS A 138 11.30 34.03 -1.68
N ASP A 139 10.84 34.79 -0.69
CA ASP A 139 10.42 34.25 0.60
C ASP A 139 8.90 34.05 0.61
N ILE A 140 8.42 32.84 0.88
CA ILE A 140 6.99 32.54 1.03
C ILE A 140 6.57 32.79 2.48
N ALA A 141 5.68 33.76 2.70
CA ALA A 141 5.16 34.07 4.03
C ALA A 141 3.88 33.28 4.36
N GLU A 142 3.06 33.00 3.34
CA GLU A 142 1.80 32.27 3.50
C GLU A 142 1.46 31.59 2.17
N LEU A 143 1.05 30.32 2.24
CA LEU A 143 0.55 29.54 1.11
C LEU A 143 -0.79 28.93 1.56
N ASP A 144 -1.85 29.30 0.85
CA ASP A 144 -3.20 28.75 1.04
C ASP A 144 -3.57 27.94 -0.20
N TYR A 145 -3.86 26.66 0.00
CA TYR A 145 -4.27 25.73 -1.05
C TYR A 145 -5.70 25.27 -0.76
N ASN A 146 -6.64 25.71 -1.61
CA ASN A 146 -8.05 25.38 -1.47
C ASN A 146 -8.59 24.80 -2.77
N ARG A 147 -8.62 23.46 -2.85
CA ARG A 147 -9.28 22.70 -3.94
C ARG A 147 -8.91 23.21 -5.33
N GLY A 148 -7.61 23.36 -5.59
CA GLY A 148 -7.08 23.85 -6.87
C GLY A 148 -6.90 25.37 -6.96
N ALA A 149 -7.49 26.18 -6.08
CA ALA A 149 -7.15 27.61 -5.99
C ALA A 149 -5.98 27.81 -5.02
N VAL A 150 -4.93 28.49 -5.47
CA VAL A 150 -3.70 28.72 -4.70
C VAL A 150 -3.50 30.21 -4.50
N ILE A 151 -3.32 30.62 -3.25
CA ILE A 151 -3.01 32.00 -2.87
C ILE A 151 -1.64 32.01 -2.19
N ILE A 152 -0.68 32.68 -2.80
CA ILE A 152 0.68 32.83 -2.27
C ILE A 152 0.90 34.26 -1.85
N LYS A 153 1.36 34.45 -0.61
CA LYS A 153 1.87 35.74 -0.14
C LYS A 153 3.39 35.64 -0.07
N GLY A 154 4.05 36.16 -1.11
CA GLY A 154 5.50 36.19 -1.24
C GLY A 154 6.10 37.53 -0.84
N ILE A 155 7.39 37.54 -0.56
CA ILE A 155 8.20 38.74 -0.35
C ILE A 155 9.35 38.72 -1.35
N VAL A 156 9.51 39.80 -2.10
CA VAL A 156 10.56 39.99 -3.12
C VAL A 156 11.27 41.34 -2.94
N PRO A 157 12.54 41.47 -3.39
CA PRO A 157 13.27 42.72 -3.29
C PRO A 157 12.79 43.78 -4.30
N LYS A 158 12.32 43.40 -5.49
CA LYS A 158 11.74 44.32 -6.48
C LYS A 158 10.38 43.86 -6.98
N ILE A 159 9.54 44.81 -7.41
CA ILE A 159 8.23 44.52 -7.99
C ILE A 159 8.35 43.77 -9.33
N GLU A 160 9.37 44.10 -10.13
CA GLU A 160 9.66 43.43 -11.41
C GLU A 160 9.97 41.93 -11.23
N ASP A 161 10.56 41.55 -10.10
CA ASP A 161 10.87 40.17 -9.78
C ASP A 161 9.58 39.36 -9.55
N ALA A 162 8.53 39.97 -8.98
CA ALA A 162 7.22 39.32 -8.82
C ALA A 162 6.56 39.03 -10.18
N HIS A 163 6.68 39.95 -11.14
CA HIS A 163 6.19 39.73 -12.51
C HIS A 163 6.97 38.63 -13.23
N THR A 164 8.28 38.55 -13.00
CA THR A 164 9.14 37.51 -13.56
C THR A 164 8.78 36.13 -12.99
N VAL A 165 8.50 36.05 -11.69
CA VAL A 165 8.03 34.82 -11.04
C VAL A 165 6.67 34.39 -11.61
N ALA A 166 5.71 35.32 -11.75
CA ALA A 166 4.40 35.03 -12.34
C ALA A 166 4.52 34.50 -13.78
N ALA A 167 5.33 35.14 -14.63
CA ALA A 167 5.54 34.69 -16.02
C ALA A 167 6.19 33.30 -16.10
N LYS A 168 7.05 32.94 -15.14
CA LYS A 168 7.70 31.63 -15.09
C LYS A 168 6.78 30.52 -14.60
N LEU A 169 5.78 30.87 -13.78
CA LEU A 169 4.72 29.98 -13.32
C LEU A 169 3.71 29.71 -14.45
N GLU A 170 3.32 30.72 -15.23
CA GLU A 170 2.42 30.54 -16.41
C GLU A 170 2.98 29.61 -17.49
N GLU A 171 4.30 29.44 -17.54
CA GLU A 171 4.97 28.60 -18.53
C GLU A 171 4.73 27.09 -18.29
N HIS A 172 4.16 26.70 -17.14
CA HIS A 172 3.91 25.31 -16.78
C HIS A 172 2.45 24.88 -17.04
N GLU A 173 2.27 23.66 -17.51
CA GLU A 173 0.94 23.12 -17.90
C GLU A 173 -0.03 23.00 -16.71
N CYS A 174 0.50 22.97 -15.48
CA CYS A 174 -0.31 22.84 -14.28
C CYS A 174 -0.90 24.15 -13.74
N PHE A 175 -0.32 25.29 -14.09
CA PHE A 175 -0.71 26.58 -13.50
C PHE A 175 -1.51 27.38 -14.52
N HIS A 176 -2.71 27.77 -14.11
CA HIS A 176 -3.64 28.55 -14.93
C HIS A 176 -4.01 29.83 -14.19
N ASP A 177 -4.35 30.86 -14.96
CA ASP A 177 -4.83 32.15 -14.45
C ASP A 177 -3.93 32.80 -13.38
N VAL A 178 -2.62 32.79 -13.61
CA VAL A 178 -1.65 33.40 -12.68
C VAL A 178 -1.81 34.92 -12.68
N SER A 179 -2.22 35.48 -11.55
CA SER A 179 -2.48 36.90 -11.42
C SER A 179 -1.91 37.48 -10.12
N ILE A 180 -1.33 38.68 -10.22
CA ILE A 180 -0.85 39.44 -9.06
C ILE A 180 -1.97 40.38 -8.62
N LYS A 181 -2.64 40.07 -7.51
CA LYS A 181 -3.77 40.88 -7.03
C LYS A 181 -3.36 42.12 -6.26
N ARG A 182 -2.25 42.04 -5.52
CA ARG A 182 -1.83 43.11 -4.63
C ARG A 182 -0.33 43.10 -4.43
N THR A 183 0.29 44.27 -4.55
CA THR A 183 1.66 44.53 -4.13
C THR A 183 1.63 45.60 -3.03
N THR A 184 2.44 45.44 -1.98
CA THR A 184 2.52 46.40 -0.87
C THR A 184 3.97 46.51 -0.44
N HIS A 185 4.50 47.72 -0.44
CA HIS A 185 5.84 47.98 0.06
C HIS A 185 5.86 47.85 1.59
N LEU A 186 6.76 47.03 2.15
CA LEU A 186 6.94 47.00 3.61
C LEU A 186 7.68 48.27 4.01
N LYS A 187 7.07 49.10 4.86
CA LYS A 187 7.67 50.38 5.30
C LYS A 187 8.94 50.24 6.15
N ASN A 188 9.35 49.02 6.52
CA ASN A 188 10.47 48.73 7.43
C ASN A 188 11.64 47.96 6.78
N GLN A 189 11.50 47.46 5.56
CA GLN A 189 12.58 46.81 4.80
C GLN A 189 12.35 47.10 3.32
N ASP A 190 13.41 47.28 2.51
CA ASP A 190 13.35 47.44 1.04
C ASP A 190 12.89 46.14 0.36
N LYS A 191 11.74 45.64 0.77
CA LYS A 191 11.11 44.40 0.37
C LYS A 191 9.64 44.68 0.10
N HIS A 192 9.13 44.07 -0.97
CA HIS A 192 7.75 44.18 -1.38
C HIS A 192 7.01 42.88 -1.06
N LYS A 193 5.90 42.98 -0.33
CA LYS A 193 4.95 41.87 -0.19
C LYS A 193 4.05 41.85 -1.42
N TYR A 194 3.83 40.69 -2.00
CA TYR A 194 2.85 40.52 -3.04
C TYR A 194 1.93 39.35 -2.75
N THR A 195 0.74 39.38 -3.36
CA THR A 195 -0.24 38.31 -3.32
C THR A 195 -0.48 37.83 -4.74
N LEU A 196 -0.10 36.58 -4.99
CA LEU A 196 -0.31 35.87 -6.23
C LEU A 196 -1.49 34.92 -6.06
N GLU A 197 -2.41 34.91 -7.02
CA GLU A 197 -3.48 33.91 -7.08
C GLU A 197 -3.43 33.21 -8.42
N PHE A 198 -3.54 31.89 -8.39
CA PHE A 198 -3.56 31.04 -9.59
C PHE A 198 -4.32 29.74 -9.30
N SER A 199 -4.80 29.08 -10.35
CA SER A 199 -5.37 27.74 -10.26
C SER A 199 -4.31 26.68 -10.61
N ALA A 200 -4.32 25.58 -9.87
CA ALA A 200 -3.44 24.44 -10.03
C ALA A 200 -4.26 23.21 -10.45
N GLU A 201 -4.17 22.87 -11.73
CA GLU A 201 -4.85 21.73 -12.35
C GLU A 201 -3.80 20.84 -13.04
N CYS A 202 -3.02 20.08 -12.27
CA CYS A 202 -2.14 19.07 -12.85
C CYS A 202 -2.92 17.78 -13.13
N GLN A 203 -2.97 17.35 -14.39
CA GLN A 203 -3.33 15.97 -14.73
C GLN A 203 -2.08 15.10 -14.67
N SER A 204 -2.02 14.16 -13.73
CA SER A 204 -0.85 13.28 -13.63
C SER A 204 -0.65 12.43 -14.91
N THR A 205 0.57 12.44 -15.44
CA THR A 205 1.03 11.69 -16.62
C THR A 205 1.24 10.19 -16.32
N ALA A 206 0.36 9.57 -15.52
CA ALA A 206 0.46 8.14 -15.17
C ALA A 206 -0.55 7.23 -15.93
N THR A 207 -1.52 7.79 -16.66
CA THR A 207 -2.54 6.98 -17.37
C THR A 207 -2.69 7.35 -18.85
N LYS A 208 -1.60 7.31 -19.62
CA LYS A 208 -1.64 7.36 -21.10
C LYS A 208 -0.83 6.22 -21.75
N LYS A 209 -1.09 4.98 -21.35
CA LYS A 209 -0.77 3.78 -22.16
C LYS A 209 -1.89 2.76 -22.06
N GLY A 210 -2.94 2.92 -22.87
CA GLY A 210 -3.98 1.90 -22.93
C GLY A 210 -5.29 2.22 -23.63
N ALA A 211 -5.36 3.11 -24.63
CA ALA A 211 -6.58 3.22 -25.44
C ALA A 211 -6.35 3.86 -26.82
N LYS A 212 -5.44 3.31 -27.62
CA LYS A 212 -5.52 3.45 -29.09
C LYS A 212 -6.17 2.20 -29.65
N GLY A 213 -7.45 2.29 -30.03
CA GLY A 213 -8.06 1.27 -30.87
C GLY A 213 -9.57 1.12 -30.78
N LYS A 214 -10.34 2.07 -31.34
CA LYS A 214 -11.38 1.79 -32.36
C LYS A 214 -12.15 3.05 -32.72
N LYS A 215 -11.83 3.60 -33.89
CA LYS A 215 -12.74 4.45 -34.65
C LYS A 215 -13.94 3.62 -35.12
N GLY A 216 -15.12 4.22 -35.03
CA GLY A 216 -16.20 4.01 -35.98
C GLY A 216 -17.37 3.18 -35.47
N SER A 217 -18.47 3.84 -35.09
CA SER A 217 -19.64 3.88 -35.96
C SER A 217 -20.84 4.62 -35.33
N LYS A 218 -21.38 5.54 -36.13
CA LYS A 218 -22.80 5.85 -36.32
C LYS A 218 -23.61 6.41 -35.14
N LYS A 219 -23.68 7.74 -35.16
CA LYS A 219 -24.85 8.57 -34.83
C LYS A 219 -26.12 8.04 -35.53
N PRO A 220 -27.29 8.09 -34.87
CA PRO A 220 -28.46 8.62 -35.55
C PRO A 220 -29.13 9.68 -34.67
N ALA A 221 -29.15 10.92 -35.18
CA ALA A 221 -30.07 11.95 -34.73
C ALA A 221 -31.30 11.86 -35.63
N GLY A 222 -32.47 11.66 -35.03
CA GLY A 222 -33.74 11.69 -35.73
C GLY A 222 -34.07 13.07 -36.28
N LYS A 223 -34.63 13.10 -37.49
CA LYS A 223 -35.54 14.15 -37.94
C LYS A 223 -36.66 13.53 -38.75
N SER A 224 -37.85 13.55 -38.17
CA SER A 224 -39.13 13.40 -38.83
C SER A 224 -39.45 14.66 -39.64
N LYS A 225 -39.80 14.51 -40.94
CA LYS A 225 -40.77 15.35 -41.67
C LYS A 225 -40.97 14.91 -43.13
N LYS A 226 -42.23 14.55 -43.44
CA LYS A 226 -43.08 14.87 -44.62
C LYS A 226 -42.64 14.51 -46.06
N GLY A 227 -43.57 13.85 -46.77
CA GLY A 227 -43.73 13.80 -48.25
C GLY A 227 -43.96 12.35 -48.73
N ALA A 228 -45.19 11.88 -49.00
CA ALA A 228 -46.05 12.12 -50.18
C ALA A 228 -45.61 11.37 -51.47
N GLN A 229 -46.58 10.63 -52.04
CA GLN A 229 -46.59 9.93 -53.36
C GLN A 229 -45.70 8.67 -53.42
N ARG A 230 -46.10 7.52 -53.96
CA ARG A 230 -47.11 7.19 -54.97
C ARG A 230 -47.48 5.70 -54.84
#